data_AF-A0A958WVM6-F1
#
_entry.id   AF-A0A958WVM6-F1
#
_cell.length_a   1.000
_cell.length_b   1.000
_cell.length_c   1.000
_cell.angle_alpha   90.00
_cell.angle_beta   90.00
_cell.angle_gamma   90.00
#
_symmetry.space_group_name_H-M   'P 1'
#
loop_
_entity.id
_entity.type
_entity.pdbx_description
1 polymer ?
#
loop_
_entity_poly.entity_id
_entity_poly.type
_entity_poly.pdbx_seq_one_letter_code
_entity_poly.pdbx_strand_id
1 'polypeptide(L)' 'MSIPSNLQYLTDEHGNKTAVLISIKDWQNMRKDFQEFMEYRNLKKSLTAAFKDVKAMQAGKKGKTSLKDFLNEC' A
#
# COMPACT_ATOMS: atom_id res chain seq x y z
N MET A 1 5.17 15.85 2.37
CA MET A 1 4.12 15.90 1.33
C MET A 1 3.79 17.36 1.09
N SER A 2 4.19 17.93 -0.05
CA SER A 2 3.81 19.31 -0.39
C SER A 2 2.51 19.28 -1.19
N ILE A 3 1.57 20.14 -0.84
CA ILE A 3 0.32 20.34 -1.58
C ILE A 3 0.67 20.95 -2.96
N PRO A 4 0.07 20.50 -4.07
CA PRO A 4 0.32 21.07 -5.40
C PRO A 4 0.13 22.58 -5.38
N SER A 5 1.14 23.34 -5.80
CA SER A 5 1.16 24.80 -5.66
C SER A 5 0.17 25.51 -6.59
N ASN A 6 -0.42 24.81 -7.56
CA ASN A 6 -1.40 25.33 -8.52
C ASN A 6 -2.48 24.28 -8.81
N LEU A 7 -3.38 24.05 -7.85
CA LEU A 7 -4.49 23.11 -7.97
C LEU A 7 -5.67 23.77 -8.69
N GLN A 8 -6.03 23.26 -9.87
CA GLN A 8 -7.21 23.67 -10.62
C GLN A 8 -8.26 22.56 -10.60
N TYR A 9 -9.52 22.90 -10.85
CA TYR A 9 -10.64 21.96 -10.85
C TYR A 9 -11.40 22.02 -12.17
N LEU A 10 -11.85 20.85 -12.63
CA LEU A 10 -12.89 20.77 -13.65
C LEU A 10 -14.23 20.62 -12.94
N THR A 11 -15.24 21.33 -13.43
CA THR A 11 -16.61 21.27 -12.92
C THR A 11 -17.57 20.78 -13.99
N ASP A 12 -18.61 20.07 -13.58
CA ASP A 12 -19.74 19.75 -14.46
C ASP A 12 -20.65 20.97 -14.68
N GLU A 13 -21.71 20.77 -15.49
CA GLU A 13 -22.71 21.81 -15.80
C GLU A 13 -23.48 22.31 -14.57
N HIS A 14 -23.48 21.55 -13.47
CA HIS A 14 -24.12 21.90 -12.21
C HIS A 14 -23.14 22.55 -11.22
N GLY A 15 -21.87 22.77 -11.62
CA GLY A 15 -20.83 23.36 -10.79
C GLY A 15 -20.17 22.38 -9.80
N ASN A 16 -20.46 21.08 -9.89
CA ASN A 16 -19.81 20.08 -9.04
C ASN A 16 -18.40 19.79 -9.57
N LYS A 17 -17.42 19.72 -8.67
CA LYS A 17 -16.03 19.37 -9.02
C LYS A 17 -15.95 17.90 -9.44
N THR A 18 -15.50 17.65 -10.66
CA THR A 18 -15.40 16.30 -11.24
C THR A 18 -13.96 15.81 -11.38
N ALA A 19 -13.00 16.72 -11.51
CA ALA A 19 -11.59 16.37 -11.59
C ALA A 19 -10.69 17.48 -11.04
N VAL A 20 -9.44 17.12 -10.73
CA VAL A 20 -8.36 18.04 -10.40
C VAL A 20 -7.34 18.07 -11.52
N LEU A 21 -6.86 19.26 -11.85
CA LEU A 21 -5.73 19.47 -12.74
C LEU A 21 -4.55 19.91 -11.88
N ILE A 22 -3.45 19.17 -12.00
CA ILE A 22 -2.18 19.42 -11.32
C ILE A 22 -1.05 19.34 -12.34
N SER A 23 0.12 19.88 -11.98
CA SER A 23 1.29 19.74 -12.83
C SER A 23 1.70 18.27 -12.96
N ILE A 24 2.29 17.90 -14.11
CA ILE A 24 2.82 16.54 -14.32
C ILE A 24 3.86 16.19 -13.25
N LYS A 25 4.66 17.17 -12.81
CA LYS A 25 5.65 16.97 -11.74
C LYS A 25 4.98 16.56 -10.43
N ASP A 26 3.90 17.24 -10.04
CA ASP A 26 3.15 16.91 -8.82
C ASP A 26 2.49 15.53 -8.93
N TRP A 27 1.92 15.22 -10.09
CA TRP A 27 1.35 13.90 -10.37
C TRP A 27 2.39 12.77 -10.26
N GLN A 28 3.58 12.97 -10.84
CA GLN A 28 4.67 12.01 -10.78
C GLN A 28 5.16 11.78 -9.35
N ASN A 29 5.32 12.86 -8.57
CA ASN A 29 5.70 12.77 -7.15
C ASN A 29 4.64 12.01 -6.35
N MET A 30 3.36 12.35 -6.51
CA MET A 30 2.26 11.63 -5.85
C MET A 30 2.22 10.15 -6.22
N ARG A 31 2.43 9.81 -7.50
CA ARG A 31 2.47 8.41 -7.94
C ARG A 31 3.62 7.65 -7.25
N LYS A 32 4.80 8.26 -7.17
CA LYS A 32 5.95 7.66 -6.50
C LYS A 32 5.68 7.41 -5.01
N ASP A 33 5.24 8.44 -4.30
CA ASP A 33 4.91 8.34 -2.87
C ASP A 33 3.82 7.28 -2.62
N PHE A 34 2.82 7.21 -3.51
CA PHE A 34 1.75 6.21 -3.41
C PHE A 34 2.26 4.79 -3.64
N GLN A 35 3.17 4.60 -4.60
CA GLN A 35 3.79 3.29 -4.85
C GLN A 35 4.58 2.82 -3.63
N GLU A 36 5.45 3.66 -3.08
CA GLU A 36 6.24 3.35 -1.88
C GLU A 36 5.33 3.01 -0.68
N PHE A 37 4.23 3.76 -0.50
CA PHE A 37 3.24 3.46 0.53
C PHE A 37 2.55 2.10 0.33
N MET A 38 2.19 1.77 -0.91
CA MET A 38 1.56 0.48 -1.23
C MET A 38 2.50 -0.70 -1.00
N GLU A 39 3.78 -0.56 -1.37
CA GLU A 39 4.82 -1.55 -1.08
C GLU A 39 4.98 -1.76 0.43
N TYR A 40 5.09 -0.67 1.20
CA TYR A 40 5.13 -0.73 2.66
C TYR A 40 3.89 -1.41 3.26
N ARG A 41 2.69 -1.07 2.76
CA ARG A 41 1.43 -1.66 3.23
C ARG A 41 1.39 -3.17 2.96
N ASN A 42 1.86 -3.60 1.79
CA ASN A 42 1.92 -5.01 1.44
C ASN A 42 2.91 -5.78 2.33
N LEU A 43 4.10 -5.21 2.55
CA LEU A 43 5.09 -5.78 3.48
C LEU A 43 4.54 -5.88 4.91
N LYS A 44 3.87 -4.84 5.40
CA LYS A 44 3.24 -4.85 6.73
C LYS A 44 2.18 -5.94 6.83
N LYS A 45 1.37 -6.13 5.78
CA LYS A 45 0.33 -7.15 5.72
C LYS A 45 0.94 -8.56 5.73
N SER A 46 1.97 -8.82 4.93
CA SER A 46 2.64 -10.12 4.89
C SER A 46 3.31 -10.45 6.22
N LEU A 47 3.99 -9.48 6.85
CA LEU A 47 4.59 -9.65 8.17
C LEU A 47 3.54 -9.94 9.25
N THR A 48 2.43 -9.21 9.24
CA THR A 48 1.34 -9.45 10.20
C THR A 48 0.75 -10.86 10.04
N ALA A 49 0.62 -11.35 8.81
CA ALA A 49 0.19 -12.72 8.55
C ALA A 49 1.20 -13.75 9.08
N ALA A 50 2.50 -13.56 8.79
CA ALA A 50 3.57 -14.41 9.28
C ALA A 50 3.61 -14.48 10.82
N PHE A 51 3.46 -13.35 11.51
CA PHE A 51 3.42 -13.34 12.99
C PHE A 51 2.21 -14.07 13.56
N LYS A 52 1.04 -14.01 12.92
CA LYS A 52 -0.14 -14.79 13.33
C LYS A 52 0.11 -16.28 13.18
N ASP A 53 0.76 -16.68 12.10
CA ASP A 53 1.13 -18.07 11.85
C ASP A 53 2.13 -18.60 12.89
N VAL A 54 3.18 -17.83 13.21
CA VAL A 54 4.12 -18.18 14.28
C VAL A 54 3.40 -18.33 15.62
N LYS A 55 2.47 -17.42 15.96
CA LYS A 55 1.68 -17.51 17.20
C LYS A 55 0.80 -18.76 17.23
N ALA A 56 0.21 -19.14 16.09
CA ALA A 56 -0.59 -20.37 15.98
C ALA A 56 0.27 -21.63 16.12
N MET A 57 1.49 -21.63 15.57
CA MET A 57 2.47 -22.72 15.74
C MET A 57 2.92 -22.85 17.21
N GLN A 58 3.21 -21.73 17.87
CA GLN A 58 3.56 -21.71 19.30
C GLN A 58 2.42 -22.23 20.18
N ALA A 59 1.17 -21.91 19.83
CA ALA A 59 -0.02 -22.39 20.53
C ALA A 59 -0.38 -23.86 20.22
N GLY A 60 0.41 -24.56 19.40
CA GLY A 60 0.15 -25.95 18.99
C GLY A 60 -1.03 -26.13 18.05
N LYS A 61 -1.60 -25.04 17.51
CA LYS A 61 -2.77 -25.04 16.61
C LYS A 61 -2.40 -25.25 15.13
N LYS A 62 -1.11 -25.16 14.80
CA LYS A 62 -0.55 -25.35 13.46
C LYS A 62 0.77 -26.12 13.61
N GLY A 63 1.04 -27.08 12.72
CA GLY A 63 2.30 -27.82 12.71
C GLY A 63 3.50 -26.87 12.54
N LYS A 64 4.61 -27.15 13.22
CA LYS A 64 5.85 -26.38 13.04
C LYS A 64 6.43 -26.73 11.66
N THR A 65 6.61 -25.72 10.82
CA THR A 65 7.31 -25.87 9.53
C THR A 65 8.72 -25.29 9.67
N SER A 66 9.71 -25.90 9.04
CA SER A 66 11.07 -25.35 9.06
C SER A 66 11.17 -24.09 8.19
N LEU A 67 12.08 -23.18 8.50
CA LEU A 67 12.33 -21.98 7.67
C LEU A 67 12.68 -22.37 6.23
N LYS A 68 13.34 -23.53 6.04
CA LYS A 68 13.71 -24.06 4.73
C LYS A 68 12.47 -24.50 3.93
N ASP A 69 11.51 -25.15 4.58
CA ASP A 69 10.28 -25.60 3.91
C ASP A 69 9.39 -24.41 3.54
N PHE A 70 9.26 -23.44 4.46
CA PHE A 70 8.54 -22.19 4.21
C PHE A 70 9.07 -21.40 3.01
N LEU A 71 10.41 -21.32 2.84
CA LEU A 71 11.03 -20.59 1.73
C LEU A 71 10.94 -21.32 0.38
N ASN A 72 10.61 -22.62 0.38
CA ASN A 72 10.48 -23.44 -0.83
C ASN A 72 9.02 -23.62 -1.29
N GLU A 73 8.03 -23.06 -0.59
CA GLU A 73 6.61 -23.09 -0.96
C GLU A 73 6.19 -21.97 -1.94
N CYS A 74 7.16 -21.23 -2.51
CA CYS A 74 6.94 -20.14 -3.48
C CYS A 74 7.13 -20.60 -4.93
#